data_AF-A0A967LE59-F1
#
_entry.id   AF-A0A967LE59-F1
#
_cell.length_a   1.000
_cell.length_b   1.000
_cell.length_c   1.000
_cell.angle_alpha   90.00
_cell.angle_beta   90.00
_cell.angle_gamma   90.00
#
_symmetry.space_group_name_H-M   'P 1'
#
loop_
_entity.id
_entity.type
_entity.pdbx_description
1 polymer ?
#
loop_
_entity_poly.entity_id
_entity_poly.type
_entity_poly.pdbx_seq_one_letter_code
_entity_poly.pdbx_strand_id
1 'polypeptide(L)'
;MPRLVVGLGNPGKEYAGTRHNVGFEVLDRLAVSDGLEFKRERKWHCELTRTKAGIFLLKPLTYMNLSGRAVAAAAHFYKIAPTGILVVFDDVALPLGQVRFRLSGGDGGHNGIRSLISELGTREFPRLKIGIGGVPGKKMVGHVLGRFRTEERETAENALAR
;
A
#
# COMPACT_ATOMS: atom_id res chain seq x y z
N MET A 1 -12.00 3.40 -13.93
CA MET A 1 -11.35 4.18 -12.87
C MET A 1 -11.45 3.42 -11.55
N PRO A 2 -10.42 3.45 -10.69
CA PRO A 2 -10.48 2.82 -9.38
C PRO A 2 -11.56 3.48 -8.51
N ARG A 3 -12.29 2.67 -7.73
CA ARG A 3 -13.25 3.14 -6.71
C ARG A 3 -12.65 3.06 -5.31
N LEU A 4 -11.60 2.26 -5.13
CA LEU A 4 -10.85 2.08 -3.89
C LEU A 4 -9.35 2.12 -4.21
N VAL A 5 -8.60 2.94 -3.47
CA VAL A 5 -7.14 2.97 -3.47
C VAL A 5 -6.67 2.50 -2.09
N VAL A 6 -5.83 1.47 -2.07
CA VAL A 6 -5.32 0.85 -0.86
C VAL A 6 -3.83 1.13 -0.76
N GLY A 7 -3.39 1.72 0.34
CA GLY A 7 -1.98 1.81 0.71
C GLY A 7 -1.64 0.66 1.65
N LEU A 8 -0.62 -0.13 1.33
CA LEU A 8 -0.12 -1.17 2.22
C LEU A 8 0.91 -0.61 3.20
N GLY A 9 0.90 -1.14 4.43
CA GLY A 9 1.76 -0.76 5.54
C GLY A 9 1.40 -1.54 6.80
N ASN A 10 2.27 -1.49 7.81
CA ASN A 10 1.96 -1.98 9.15
C ASN A 10 1.50 -0.83 10.05
N PRO A 11 0.46 -1.04 10.90
CA PRO A 11 0.05 -0.07 11.91
C PRO A 11 1.04 -0.04 13.08
N GLY A 12 1.19 1.12 13.71
CA GLY A 12 2.09 1.31 14.86
C GLY A 12 3.20 2.32 14.58
N LYS A 13 3.63 3.04 15.61
CA LYS A 13 4.66 4.10 15.49
C LYS A 13 6.02 3.52 15.12
N GLU A 14 6.28 2.27 15.48
CA GLU A 14 7.52 1.55 15.18
C GLU A 14 7.72 1.34 13.66
N TYR A 15 6.63 1.24 12.88
CA TYR A 15 6.68 1.03 11.43
C TYR A 15 6.62 2.35 10.63
N ALA A 16 6.40 3.48 11.30
CA ALA A 16 6.38 4.77 10.64
C ALA A 16 7.74 5.07 9.96
N GLY A 17 7.67 5.47 8.69
CA GLY A 17 8.83 5.76 7.84
C GLY A 17 9.66 4.53 7.43
N THR A 18 9.15 3.32 7.63
CA THR A 18 9.80 2.11 7.09
C THR A 18 9.50 1.94 5.60
N ARG A 19 10.40 1.25 4.88
CA ARG A 19 10.20 0.96 3.45
C ARG A 19 8.89 0.22 3.19
N HIS A 20 8.45 -0.62 4.12
CA HIS A 20 7.20 -1.37 3.99
C HIS A 20 5.92 -0.54 4.18
N ASN A 21 6.07 0.71 4.61
CA ASN A 21 4.96 1.63 4.86
C ASN A 21 4.81 2.71 3.78
N VAL A 22 5.56 2.64 2.68
CA VAL A 22 5.44 3.61 1.58
C VAL A 22 4.02 3.70 1.02
N GLY A 23 3.25 2.61 1.03
CA GLY A 23 1.86 2.63 0.59
C GLY A 23 0.98 3.54 1.47
N PHE A 24 1.17 3.49 2.80
CA PHE A 24 0.49 4.42 3.71
C PHE A 24 0.93 5.86 3.45
N GLU A 25 2.22 6.07 3.28
CA GLU A 25 2.79 7.40 3.10
C GLU A 25 2.30 8.08 1.82
N VAL A 26 2.18 7.35 0.70
CA VAL A 26 1.55 7.86 -0.53
C VAL A 26 0.11 8.31 -0.26
N LEU A 27 -0.66 7.49 0.46
CA LEU A 27 -2.06 7.81 0.76
C LEU A 27 -2.19 9.00 1.71
N ASP A 28 -1.29 9.13 2.68
CA ASP A 28 -1.26 10.28 3.60
C ASP A 28 -0.95 11.58 2.84
N ARG A 29 0.01 11.57 1.91
CA ARG A 29 0.31 12.73 1.05
C ARG A 29 -0.89 13.12 0.18
N LEU A 30 -1.54 12.13 -0.44
CA LEU A 30 -2.73 12.35 -1.25
C LEU A 30 -3.91 12.91 -0.43
N ALA A 31 -4.10 12.42 0.80
CA ALA A 31 -5.12 12.95 1.69
C ALA A 31 -4.83 14.40 2.08
N VAL A 32 -3.58 14.72 2.43
CA VAL A 32 -3.14 16.09 2.78
C VAL A 32 -3.33 17.04 1.60
N SER A 33 -2.95 16.66 0.38
CA SER A 33 -3.12 17.52 -0.81
C SER A 33 -4.58 17.84 -1.10
N ASP A 34 -5.49 16.91 -0.77
CA ASP A 34 -6.92 17.07 -0.98
C ASP A 34 -7.67 17.67 0.24
N GLY A 35 -6.94 17.97 1.33
CA GLY A 35 -7.53 18.45 2.59
C GLY A 35 -8.43 17.42 3.27
N LEU A 36 -8.10 16.14 3.14
CA LEU A 36 -8.84 15.00 3.68
C LEU A 36 -8.18 14.47 4.94
N GLU A 37 -9.02 14.01 5.87
CA GLU A 37 -8.57 13.32 7.06
C GLU A 37 -9.01 11.85 7.02
N PHE A 38 -8.10 10.96 7.43
CA PHE A 38 -8.40 9.56 7.64
C PHE A 38 -9.19 9.36 8.94
N LYS A 39 -10.25 8.56 8.86
CA LYS A 39 -11.03 8.15 10.03
C LYS A 39 -10.90 6.65 10.25
N ARG A 40 -10.77 6.26 11.51
CA ARG A 40 -10.69 4.85 11.88
C ARG A 40 -12.06 4.18 11.72
N GLU A 41 -12.11 3.13 10.91
CA GLU A 41 -13.26 2.27 10.73
C GLU A 41 -13.01 0.92 11.39
N ARG A 42 -13.70 0.69 12.52
CA ARG A 42 -13.49 -0.49 13.36
C ARG A 42 -14.04 -1.76 12.73
N LYS A 43 -15.12 -1.67 11.94
CA LYS A 43 -15.80 -2.82 11.34
C LYS A 43 -14.91 -3.56 10.34
N TRP A 44 -14.05 -2.82 9.65
CA TRP A 44 -13.15 -3.36 8.62
C TRP A 44 -11.68 -3.29 9.03
N HIS A 45 -11.39 -2.90 10.28
CA HIS A 45 -10.04 -2.72 10.80
C HIS A 45 -9.15 -1.89 9.86
N CYS A 46 -9.59 -0.69 9.48
CA CYS A 46 -8.83 0.19 8.60
C CYS A 46 -8.94 1.67 9.00
N GLU A 47 -8.12 2.50 8.40
CA GLU A 47 -8.39 3.91 8.24
C GLU A 47 -8.93 4.16 6.84
N LEU A 48 -9.99 4.96 6.76
CA LEU A 48 -10.72 5.23 5.53
C LEU A 48 -10.95 6.74 5.39
N THR A 49 -10.82 7.24 4.18
CA THR A 49 -11.37 8.54 3.78
C THR A 49 -11.94 8.47 2.37
N ARG A 50 -12.61 9.53 1.93
CA ARG A 50 -13.24 9.59 0.62
C ARG A 50 -12.96 10.92 -0.06
N THR A 51 -12.44 10.85 -1.28
CA THR A 51 -12.17 12.05 -2.08
C THR A 51 -13.46 12.70 -2.55
N LYS A 52 -13.38 13.96 -3.01
CA LYS A 52 -14.53 14.67 -3.62
C LYS A 52 -15.07 13.96 -4.87
N ALA A 53 -14.21 13.25 -5.59
CA ALA A 53 -14.57 12.41 -6.74
C ALA A 53 -15.23 11.07 -6.33
N GLY A 54 -15.42 10.83 -5.02
CA GLY A 54 -16.10 9.66 -4.50
C GLY A 54 -15.22 8.40 -4.40
N ILE A 55 -13.90 8.52 -4.58
CA ILE A 55 -12.93 7.42 -4.47
C ILE A 55 -12.59 7.20 -3.00
N PHE A 56 -12.59 5.95 -2.55
CA PHE A 56 -12.16 5.59 -1.20
C PHE A 56 -10.63 5.46 -1.14
N LEU A 57 -10.02 6.02 -0.09
CA LEU A 57 -8.63 5.76 0.26
C LEU A 57 -8.61 4.92 1.54
N LEU A 58 -7.89 3.80 1.55
CA LEU A 58 -7.91 2.83 2.64
C LEU A 58 -6.49 2.43 3.06
N LYS A 59 -6.21 2.51 4.37
CA LYS A 59 -5.01 1.96 5.01
C LYS A 59 -5.42 0.84 5.97
N PRO A 60 -5.09 -0.44 5.70
CA PRO A 60 -5.43 -1.54 6.61
C PRO A 60 -4.75 -1.37 7.98
N LEU A 61 -5.50 -1.41 9.08
CA LEU A 61 -4.95 -1.42 10.44
C LEU A 61 -4.72 -2.84 10.97
N THR A 62 -4.46 -3.78 10.06
CA THR A 62 -3.99 -5.14 10.35
C THR A 62 -2.48 -5.22 10.09
N TYR A 63 -1.80 -6.24 10.61
CA TYR A 63 -0.45 -6.54 10.13
C TYR A 63 -0.45 -6.86 8.64
N MET A 64 0.69 -6.61 7.98
CA MET A 64 0.85 -6.70 6.53
C MET A 64 0.37 -8.04 5.96
N ASN A 65 0.71 -9.15 6.61
CA ASN A 65 0.31 -10.50 6.17
C ASN A 65 -1.21 -10.76 6.26
N LEU A 66 -1.96 -9.85 6.87
CA LEU A 66 -3.41 -9.91 7.06
C LEU A 66 -4.15 -8.75 6.36
N SER A 67 -3.46 -7.89 5.60
CA SER A 67 -4.05 -6.73 4.93
C SER A 67 -5.24 -7.07 4.04
N GLY A 68 -5.26 -8.27 3.43
CA GLY A 68 -6.35 -8.72 2.58
C GLY A 68 -7.70 -8.77 3.30
N ARG A 69 -7.72 -9.09 4.60
CA ARG A 69 -8.95 -9.19 5.39
C ARG A 69 -9.68 -7.85 5.48
N ALA A 70 -8.94 -6.79 5.77
CA ALA A 70 -9.49 -5.43 5.86
C ALA A 70 -9.97 -4.94 4.48
N VAL A 71 -9.17 -5.18 3.44
CA VAL A 71 -9.47 -4.75 2.07
C VAL A 71 -10.69 -5.48 1.52
N ALA A 72 -10.75 -6.80 1.64
CA ALA A 72 -11.86 -7.61 1.15
C ALA A 72 -13.17 -7.27 1.87
N ALA A 73 -13.13 -7.06 3.19
CA ALA A 73 -14.31 -6.70 3.96
C ALA A 73 -14.89 -5.33 3.53
N ALA A 74 -14.03 -4.32 3.35
CA ALA A 74 -14.44 -3.02 2.84
C ALA A 74 -14.95 -3.09 1.39
N ALA A 75 -14.24 -3.79 0.51
CA ALA A 75 -14.62 -3.96 -0.90
C ALA A 75 -15.98 -4.65 -1.04
N HIS A 76 -16.23 -5.70 -0.25
CA HIS A 76 -17.52 -6.38 -0.23
C HIS A 76 -18.66 -5.45 0.21
N PHE A 77 -18.47 -4.72 1.31
CA PHE A 77 -19.48 -3.79 1.82
C PHE A 77 -19.85 -2.68 0.82
N TYR A 78 -18.84 -2.08 0.18
CA TYR A 78 -19.05 -1.03 -0.82
C TYR A 78 -19.32 -1.56 -2.23
N LYS A 79 -19.45 -2.89 -2.41
CA LYS A 79 -19.71 -3.54 -3.71
C LYS A 79 -18.68 -3.15 -4.79
N ILE A 80 -17.41 -3.17 -4.40
CA ILE A 80 -16.26 -2.84 -5.25
C ILE A 80 -15.62 -4.14 -5.75
N ALA A 81 -15.69 -4.38 -7.06
CA ALA A 81 -15.00 -5.50 -7.69
C ALA A 81 -13.46 -5.32 -7.62
N PRO A 82 -12.67 -6.41 -7.59
CA PRO A 82 -11.20 -6.33 -7.51
C PRO A 82 -10.54 -5.45 -8.57
N THR A 83 -11.07 -5.43 -9.80
CA THR A 83 -10.59 -4.57 -10.89
C THR A 83 -10.75 -3.07 -10.62
N GLY A 84 -11.62 -2.70 -9.66
CA GLY A 84 -11.80 -1.34 -9.17
C GLY A 84 -10.93 -0.99 -7.97
N ILE A 85 -10.03 -1.88 -7.53
CA ILE A 85 -9.12 -1.70 -6.40
C ILE A 85 -7.70 -1.45 -6.91
N LEU A 86 -7.16 -0.25 -6.66
CA LEU A 86 -5.75 0.05 -6.90
C LEU A 86 -4.96 -0.17 -5.61
N VAL A 87 -3.91 -0.98 -5.66
CA VAL A 87 -3.06 -1.26 -4.49
C VAL A 87 -1.69 -0.61 -4.66
N VAL A 88 -1.29 0.22 -3.69
CA VAL A 88 0.00 0.92 -3.61
C VAL A 88 0.88 0.27 -2.54
N PHE A 89 2.08 -0.15 -2.91
CA PHE A 89 2.98 -0.91 -2.02
C PHE A 89 4.44 -0.87 -2.48
N ASP A 90 5.36 -1.27 -1.61
CA ASP A 90 6.79 -1.37 -1.90
C ASP A 90 7.15 -2.59 -2.75
N ASP A 91 8.16 -2.44 -3.60
CA ASP A 91 8.72 -3.53 -4.39
C ASP A 91 10.25 -3.54 -4.31
N VAL A 92 10.80 -4.61 -3.75
CA VAL A 92 12.25 -4.84 -3.60
C VAL A 92 12.94 -5.18 -4.92
N ALA A 93 12.21 -5.64 -5.93
CA ALA A 93 12.76 -5.94 -7.25
C ALA A 93 12.90 -4.70 -8.12
N LEU A 94 12.27 -3.59 -7.73
CA LEU A 94 12.39 -2.31 -8.42
C LEU A 94 13.52 -1.47 -7.80
N PRO A 95 14.36 -0.81 -8.63
CA PRO A 95 15.30 0.18 -8.16
C PRO A 95 14.61 1.25 -7.30
N LEU A 96 15.34 1.78 -6.32
CA LEU A 96 14.85 2.83 -5.45
C LEU A 96 14.27 4.00 -6.26
N GLY A 97 13.06 4.40 -5.91
CA GLY A 97 12.35 5.53 -6.53
C GLY A 97 11.71 5.23 -7.89
N GLN A 98 11.85 4.01 -8.43
CA GLN A 98 11.14 3.62 -9.64
C GLN A 98 9.68 3.31 -9.31
N VAL A 99 8.76 3.99 -9.99
CA VAL A 99 7.33 3.71 -9.91
C VAL A 99 6.91 2.84 -11.09
N ARG A 100 6.13 1.79 -10.85
CA ARG A 100 5.64 0.90 -11.91
C ARG A 100 4.17 0.53 -11.71
N PHE A 101 3.38 0.76 -12.75
CA PHE A 101 1.99 0.32 -12.80
C PHE A 101 1.86 -1.07 -13.45
N ARG A 102 0.96 -1.91 -12.90
CA ARG A 102 0.59 -3.22 -13.44
C ARG A 102 -0.91 -3.47 -13.23
N LEU A 103 -1.57 -4.08 -14.21
CA LEU A 103 -3.00 -4.43 -14.11
C LEU A 103 -3.25 -5.70 -13.27
N SER A 104 -2.29 -6.62 -13.26
CA SER A 104 -2.33 -7.87 -12.48
C SER A 104 -0.91 -8.45 -12.27
N GLY A 105 -0.80 -9.57 -11.55
CA GLY A 105 0.47 -10.29 -11.35
C GLY A 105 0.52 -11.18 -10.09
N GLY A 106 1.64 -11.87 -9.87
CA GLY A 106 1.88 -12.64 -8.63
C GLY A 106 2.21 -11.75 -7.41
N ASP A 107 2.33 -12.32 -6.21
CA ASP A 107 2.67 -11.55 -5.00
C ASP A 107 4.12 -11.05 -4.98
N GLY A 108 5.01 -11.67 -5.75
CA GLY A 108 6.41 -11.26 -5.82
C GLY A 108 7.13 -11.36 -4.47
N GLY A 109 6.66 -12.24 -3.57
CA GLY A 109 7.18 -12.38 -2.21
C GLY A 109 6.61 -11.36 -1.22
N HIS A 110 5.76 -10.43 -1.65
CA HIS A 110 5.19 -9.40 -0.77
C HIS A 110 3.98 -9.95 0.02
N ASN A 111 4.12 -10.04 1.34
CA ASN A 111 3.12 -10.64 2.23
C ASN A 111 1.74 -9.96 2.16
N GLY A 112 1.70 -8.64 2.01
CA GLY A 112 0.44 -7.92 1.82
C GLY A 112 -0.29 -8.28 0.54
N ILE A 113 0.41 -8.39 -0.59
CA ILE A 113 -0.18 -8.78 -1.86
C ILE A 113 -0.62 -10.24 -1.84
N ARG A 114 0.17 -11.12 -1.19
CA ARG A 114 -0.25 -12.51 -0.96
C ARG A 114 -1.57 -12.57 -0.18
N SER A 115 -1.68 -11.78 0.88
CA SER A 115 -2.91 -11.66 1.69
C SER A 115 -4.09 -11.18 0.83
N LEU A 116 -3.91 -10.11 0.04
CA LEU A 116 -4.96 -9.60 -0.84
C LEU A 116 -5.39 -10.62 -1.90
N ILE A 117 -4.45 -11.33 -2.54
CA ILE A 117 -4.77 -12.37 -3.52
C ILE A 117 -5.62 -13.48 -2.89
N SER A 118 -5.25 -13.90 -1.68
CA SER A 118 -5.97 -14.94 -0.95
C SER A 118 -7.39 -14.51 -0.60
N GLU A 119 -7.56 -13.31 -0.06
CA GLU A 119 -8.84 -12.83 0.48
C GLU A 119 -9.78 -12.30 -0.62
N LEU A 120 -9.24 -11.79 -1.73
CA LEU A 120 -10.03 -11.37 -2.90
C LEU A 120 -10.30 -12.52 -3.89
N GLY A 121 -9.63 -13.66 -3.74
CA GLY A 121 -9.76 -14.82 -4.62
C GLY A 121 -9.27 -14.60 -6.06
N THR A 122 -8.49 -13.54 -6.32
CA THR A 122 -8.02 -13.20 -7.66
C THR A 122 -6.70 -12.43 -7.64
N ARG A 123 -6.00 -12.43 -8.76
CA ARG A 123 -4.81 -11.60 -9.01
C ARG A 123 -5.12 -10.36 -9.84
N GLU A 124 -6.35 -10.25 -10.35
CA GLU A 124 -6.82 -9.24 -11.29
C GLU A 124 -7.26 -7.96 -10.57
N PHE A 125 -6.27 -7.26 -10.00
CA PHE A 125 -6.45 -5.93 -9.43
C PHE A 125 -5.23 -5.04 -9.76
N PRO A 126 -5.45 -3.78 -10.18
CA PRO A 126 -4.39 -2.82 -10.46
C PRO A 126 -3.43 -2.58 -9.30
N ARG A 127 -2.17 -2.32 -9.64
CA ARG A 127 -1.04 -2.18 -8.71
C ARG A 127 -0.15 -1.02 -9.09
N LEU A 128 0.14 -0.17 -8.12
CA LEU A 128 1.17 0.86 -8.19
C LEU A 128 2.32 0.44 -7.28
N LYS A 129 3.43 0.03 -7.89
CA LYS A 129 4.61 -0.47 -7.18
C LYS A 129 5.61 0.67 -6.99
N ILE A 130 6.06 0.87 -5.76
CA ILE A 130 7.09 1.85 -5.40
C ILE A 130 8.40 1.11 -5.14
N GLY A 131 9.41 1.36 -5.96
CA GLY A 131 10.69 0.69 -5.83
C GLY A 131 11.45 1.16 -4.59
N ILE A 132 11.85 0.20 -3.77
CA ILE A 132 12.62 0.43 -2.54
C ILE A 132 14.05 -0.08 -2.62
N GLY A 133 14.46 -0.60 -3.78
CA GLY A 133 15.75 -1.25 -4.00
C GLY A 133 15.85 -2.60 -3.29
N GLY A 134 16.55 -3.53 -3.92
CA GLY A 134 16.96 -4.78 -3.28
C GLY A 134 18.33 -4.61 -2.61
N VAL A 135 18.59 -5.39 -1.56
CA VAL A 135 19.95 -5.48 -1.00
C VAL A 135 20.45 -6.92 -1.12
N PRO A 136 21.48 -7.17 -1.96
CA PRO A 136 22.08 -8.50 -2.09
C PRO A 136 22.52 -9.02 -0.71
N GLY A 137 22.20 -10.28 -0.40
CA GLY A 137 22.66 -10.98 0.80
C GLY A 137 22.02 -10.54 2.14
N LYS A 138 21.09 -9.58 2.18
CA LYS A 138 20.36 -9.23 3.41
C LYS A 138 19.05 -10.01 3.55
N LYS A 139 18.65 -10.28 4.80
CA LYS A 139 17.32 -10.80 5.12
C LYS A 139 16.26 -9.78 4.67
N MET A 140 15.42 -10.18 3.73
CA MET A 140 14.34 -9.36 3.15
C MET A 140 13.48 -8.67 4.21
N VAL A 141 13.13 -9.37 5.29
CA VAL A 141 12.35 -8.82 6.42
C VAL A 141 13.03 -7.62 7.07
N GLY A 142 14.33 -7.69 7.33
CA GLY A 142 15.08 -6.59 7.94
C GLY A 142 15.22 -5.38 7.00
N HIS A 143 15.24 -5.61 5.69
CA HIS A 143 15.30 -4.54 4.69
C HIS A 143 13.98 -3.75 4.63
N VAL A 144 12.84 -4.46 4.48
CA VAL A 144 11.53 -3.80 4.34
C VAL A 144 11.09 -3.11 5.63
N LEU A 145 11.41 -3.68 6.80
CA LEU A 145 11.13 -3.06 8.10
C LEU A 145 12.14 -1.97 8.47
N GLY A 146 13.21 -1.78 7.69
CA GLY A 146 14.15 -0.69 7.87
C GLY A 146 13.62 0.63 7.30
N ARG A 147 14.11 1.76 7.82
CA ARG A 147 13.87 3.09 7.25
C ARG A 147 14.85 3.40 6.13
N PHE A 148 14.46 4.30 5.21
CA PHE A 148 15.38 4.85 4.22
C PHE A 148 16.55 5.54 4.92
N ARG A 149 17.76 5.32 4.40
CA ARG A 149 18.96 6.01 4.83
C ARG A 149 18.90 7.47 4.35
N THR A 150 19.71 8.32 4.96
CA THR A 150 19.83 9.74 4.57
C THR A 150 20.10 9.90 3.07
N GLU A 151 21.01 9.10 2.52
CA GLU A 151 21.37 9.07 1.09
C GLU A 151 20.25 8.60 0.16
N GLU A 152 19.33 7.77 0.67
CA GLU A 152 18.19 7.23 -0.10
C GLU A 152 16.98 8.16 -0.06
N ARG A 153 16.93 9.05 0.94
CA ARG A 153 15.72 9.79 1.31
C ARG A 153 15.22 10.67 0.20
N GLU A 154 16.10 11.46 -0.43
CA GLU A 154 15.71 12.33 -1.55
C GLU A 154 15.10 11.55 -2.72
N THR A 155 15.70 10.40 -3.06
CA THR A 155 15.18 9.55 -4.15
C THR A 155 13.83 8.94 -3.80
N ALA A 156 13.66 8.51 -2.55
CA ALA A 156 12.37 8.00 -2.05
C ALA A 156 11.30 9.09 -2.06
N GLU A 157 11.61 10.27 -1.51
CA GLU A 157 10.72 11.44 -1.45
C GLU A 157 10.21 11.85 -2.84
N ASN A 158 11.11 11.91 -3.82
CA ASN A 158 10.76 12.23 -5.20
C ASN A 158 9.80 11.21 -5.82
N ALA A 159 9.88 9.94 -5.44
CA ALA A 159 8.96 8.92 -5.92
C ALA A 159 7.59 8.97 -5.23
N LEU A 160 7.55 9.39 -3.97
CA LEU A 160 6.32 9.53 -3.19
C LEU A 160 5.54 10.80 -3.54
N ALA A 161 6.19 11.78 -4.18
CA ALA A 161 5.58 13.03 -4.63
C ALA A 161 5.06 12.99 -6.09
N ARG A 162 5.23 11.88 -6.81
CA ARG A 162 4.81 11.68 -8.20
C ARG A 162 3.41 11.12 -8.33
#